data_AF-A0A8B6Y5B7-F1
#
_entry.id   AF-A0A8B6Y5B7-F1
#
_cell.length_a   1.000
_cell.length_b   1.000
_cell.length_c   1.000
_cell.angle_alpha   90.00
_cell.angle_beta   90.00
_cell.angle_gamma   90.00
#
_symmetry.space_group_name_H-M   'P 1'
#
loop_
_entity.id
_entity.type
_entity.pdbx_description
1 polymer ?
#
loop_
_entity_poly.entity_id
_entity_poly.type
_entity_poly.pdbx_seq_one_letter_code
_entity_poly.pdbx_strand_id
1 'polypeptide(L)'
;MQAHYLSWQSQNEFISECATLVQAAVVKEVKDAVYFTIITDGTPDVSHTEQTALILRFVRFNSGKIIWEVKERFLCVEDMEKKKGANIAYIICNVLAKVNLDLQKLRGQGYENCFNTAGVNNGA
;
A
#
# COMPACT_ATOMS: atom_id res chain seq x y z
N MET A 1 19.31 -35.01 13.00
CA MET A 1 19.77 -33.64 12.66
C MET A 1 18.67 -32.69 13.08
N GLN A 2 18.92 -31.82 14.06
CA GLN A 2 17.92 -30.91 14.60
C GLN A 2 17.96 -29.62 13.77
N ALA A 3 16.86 -29.30 13.08
CA ALA A 3 16.76 -28.06 12.32
C ALA A 3 16.53 -26.89 13.28
N HIS A 4 17.35 -25.84 13.17
CA HIS A 4 17.21 -24.61 13.95
C HIS A 4 16.69 -23.49 13.05
N TYR A 5 15.41 -23.13 13.21
CA TYR A 5 14.74 -22.06 12.44
C TYR A 5 14.83 -20.68 13.10
N LEU A 6 15.75 -20.52 14.06
CA LEU A 6 15.94 -19.26 14.80
C LEU A 6 16.97 -18.34 14.14
N SER A 7 17.54 -18.73 13.00
CA SER A 7 18.42 -17.83 12.25
C SER A 7 17.67 -16.59 11.76
N TRP A 8 18.38 -15.47 11.61
CA TRP A 8 17.79 -14.25 11.05
C TRP A 8 17.22 -14.49 9.63
N GLN A 9 17.83 -15.39 8.85
CA GLN A 9 17.37 -15.76 7.51
C GLN A 9 16.00 -16.44 7.57
N SER A 10 15.87 -17.47 8.42
CA SER A 10 14.61 -18.21 8.59
C SER A 10 13.48 -17.32 9.11
N GLN A 11 13.80 -16.40 10.04
CA GLN A 11 12.81 -15.46 10.57
C GLN A 11 12.34 -14.46 9.50
N ASN A 12 13.27 -13.90 8.71
CA ASN A 12 12.92 -12.96 7.64
C ASN A 12 12.14 -13.62 6.51
N GLU A 13 12.50 -14.86 6.15
CA GLU A 13 11.73 -15.67 5.19
C GLU A 13 10.30 -15.88 5.70
N PHE A 14 10.14 -16.33 6.95
CA PHE A 14 8.82 -16.50 7.55
C PHE A 14 7.98 -15.21 7.55
N ILE A 15 8.59 -14.08 7.91
CA ILE A 15 7.93 -12.78 7.88
C ILE A 15 7.51 -12.40 6.45
N SER A 16 8.36 -12.66 5.46
CA SER A 16 8.08 -12.39 4.05
C SER A 16 6.91 -13.24 3.52
N GLU A 17 6.84 -14.51 3.90
CA GLU A 17 5.72 -15.38 3.56
C GLU A 17 4.41 -14.90 4.21
N CYS A 18 4.45 -14.52 5.49
CA CYS A 18 3.29 -13.92 6.17
C CYS A 18 2.83 -12.64 5.47
N ALA A 19 3.76 -11.75 5.11
CA ALA A 19 3.44 -10.51 4.40
C ALA A 19 2.77 -10.79 3.05
N THR A 20 3.28 -11.77 2.30
CA THR A 20 2.71 -12.20 1.00
C THR A 20 1.28 -12.70 1.17
N LEU A 21 1.00 -13.53 2.18
CA LEU A 21 -0.33 -14.05 2.46
C LEU A 21 -1.32 -12.93 2.85
N VAL A 22 -0.89 -12.01 3.70
CA VAL A 22 -1.70 -10.86 4.11
C VAL A 22 -2.00 -9.96 2.91
N GLN A 23 -0.99 -9.66 2.09
CA GLN A 23 -1.16 -8.82 0.90
C GLN A 23 -2.10 -9.47 -0.10
N ALA A 24 -1.99 -10.78 -0.34
CA ALA A 24 -2.89 -11.51 -1.21
C ALA A 24 -4.35 -11.46 -0.72
N ALA A 25 -4.57 -11.56 0.59
CA ALA A 25 -5.89 -11.43 1.19
C ALA A 25 -6.46 -10.01 0.98
N VAL A 26 -5.67 -8.97 1.20
CA VAL A 26 -6.06 -7.56 0.96
C VAL A 26 -6.43 -7.34 -0.51
N VAL A 27 -5.58 -7.79 -1.44
CA VAL A 27 -5.82 -7.66 -2.89
C VAL A 27 -7.11 -8.36 -3.30
N LYS A 28 -7.39 -9.53 -2.73
CA LYS A 28 -8.65 -10.24 -2.97
C LYS A 28 -9.85 -9.42 -2.50
N GLU A 29 -9.84 -8.87 -1.28
CA GLU A 29 -10.94 -8.02 -0.78
C GLU A 29 -11.19 -6.81 -1.69
N VAL A 30 -10.12 -6.20 -2.22
CA VAL A 30 -10.19 -5.05 -3.13
C VAL A 30 -10.77 -5.45 -4.49
N LYS A 31 -10.37 -6.62 -5.03
CA LYS A 31 -10.93 -7.15 -6.28
C LYS A 31 -12.41 -7.47 -6.14
N ASP A 32 -12.82 -8.03 -5.02
CA ASP A 32 -14.23 -8.30 -4.72
C ASP A 32 -15.05 -6.99 -4.60
N ALA A 33 -14.44 -5.91 -4.10
CA ALA A 33 -15.05 -4.59 -4.04
C ALA A 33 -15.08 -3.84 -5.39
N VAL A 34 -14.37 -4.33 -6.40
CA VAL A 34 -14.22 -3.79 -7.76
C VAL A 34 -13.53 -2.44 -7.85
N TYR A 35 -13.92 -1.45 -7.03
CA TYR A 35 -13.38 -0.09 -7.05
C TYR A 35 -12.70 0.25 -5.73
N PHE A 36 -11.63 1.03 -5.82
CA PHE A 36 -10.86 1.45 -4.67
C PHE A 36 -10.23 2.83 -4.87
N THR A 37 -9.80 3.42 -3.77
CA THR A 37 -8.93 4.61 -3.73
C THR A 37 -7.64 4.23 -3.04
N ILE A 38 -6.57 4.97 -3.30
CA ILE A 38 -5.30 4.82 -2.58
C ILE A 38 -5.05 6.06 -1.73
N ILE A 39 -4.60 5.86 -0.50
CA ILE A 39 -4.16 6.91 0.41
C ILE A 39 -2.66 6.69 0.62
N THR A 40 -1.90 7.77 0.55
CA THR A 40 -0.48 7.77 0.81
C THR A 40 -0.21 8.60 2.06
N ASP A 41 0.60 8.07 2.98
CA ASP A 41 1.06 8.79 4.16
C ASP A 41 2.58 8.77 4.20
N GLY A 42 3.18 9.96 4.19
CA GLY A 42 4.62 10.13 4.22
C GLY A 42 5.11 10.29 5.66
N THR A 43 5.84 9.30 6.18
CA THR A 43 6.47 9.38 7.50
C THR A 43 8.00 9.49 7.36
N PRO A 44 8.66 10.35 8.14
CA PRO A 44 10.12 10.38 8.17
C PRO A 44 10.64 9.13 8.89
N ASP A 45 11.54 8.38 8.24
CA ASP A 45 12.25 7.27 8.88
C ASP A 45 13.38 7.77 9.82
N VAL A 46 13.85 6.89 10.71
CA VAL A 46 14.96 7.12 11.64
C VAL A 46 16.26 7.54 10.93
N SER A 47 16.39 7.25 9.63
CA SER A 47 17.53 7.59 8.77
C SER A 47 17.40 8.92 8.00
N HIS A 48 16.33 9.70 8.21
CA HIS A 48 15.95 10.87 7.40
C HIS A 48 15.56 10.56 5.94
N THR A 49 15.34 9.29 5.60
CA THR A 49 14.70 8.89 4.33
C THR A 49 13.19 8.96 4.50
N GLU A 50 12.47 9.49 3.51
CA GLU A 50 11.01 9.55 3.60
C GLU A 50 10.43 8.22 3.14
N GLN A 51 9.71 7.56 4.04
CA GLN A 51 8.96 6.35 3.74
C GLN A 51 7.52 6.71 3.44
N THR A 52 6.89 5.97 2.55
CA THR A 52 5.49 6.21 2.20
C THR A 52 4.67 4.95 2.35
N ALA A 53 3.75 5.00 3.30
CA ALA A 53 2.75 3.97 3.48
C ALA A 53 1.66 4.12 2.41
N LEU A 54 1.31 3.01 1.78
CA LEU A 54 0.21 2.93 0.82
C LEU A 54 -0.95 2.17 1.46
N ILE A 55 -2.11 2.82 1.51
CA ILE A 55 -3.33 2.31 2.11
C ILE A 55 -4.42 2.26 1.04
N LEU A 56 -5.05 1.10 0.86
CA LEU A 56 -6.19 0.92 -0.03
C LEU A 56 -7.47 1.16 0.75
N ARG A 57 -8.37 1.99 0.20
CA ARG A 57 -9.69 2.25 0.75
C ARG A 57 -10.76 1.84 -0.24
N PHE A 58 -11.74 1.06 0.21
CA PHE A 58 -12.80 0.52 -0.64
C PHE A 58 -14.08 0.26 0.14
N VAL A 59 -15.19 0.07 -0.56
CA VAL A 59 -16.49 -0.21 0.04
C VAL A 59 -16.80 -1.69 -0.15
N ARG A 60 -17.14 -2.38 0.94
CA ARG A 60 -17.46 -3.81 0.93
C ARG A 60 -18.80 -4.05 1.58
N PHE A 61 -19.57 -4.98 1.02
CA PHE A 61 -20.77 -5.48 1.66
C PHE A 61 -20.41 -6.54 2.71
N ASN A 62 -20.80 -6.29 3.95
CA ASN A 62 -20.66 -7.23 5.05
C ASN A 62 -21.94 -8.05 5.18
N SER A 63 -21.95 -9.28 4.65
CA SER A 63 -23.14 -10.14 4.68
C SER A 63 -23.58 -10.55 6.08
N GLY A 64 -22.66 -10.65 7.04
CA GLY A 64 -22.97 -11.00 8.43
C GLY A 64 -23.74 -9.90 9.18
N LYS A 65 -23.55 -8.64 8.77
CA LYS A 65 -24.24 -7.48 9.35
C LYS A 65 -25.29 -6.87 8.41
N ILE A 66 -25.33 -7.29 7.15
CA ILE A 66 -26.19 -6.75 6.08
C ILE A 66 -26.01 -5.23 5.93
N ILE A 67 -24.75 -4.78 5.91
CA ILE A 67 -24.39 -3.36 5.75
C ILE A 67 -23.25 -3.18 4.75
N TRP A 68 -23.23 -2.03 4.09
CA TRP A 68 -22.04 -1.56 3.38
C TRP A 68 -21.10 -0.87 4.37
N GLU A 69 -19.82 -1.24 4.33
CA GLU A 69 -18.80 -0.64 5.17
C GLU A 69 -17.59 -0.17 4.35
N VAL A 70 -17.02 0.95 4.77
CA VAL A 70 -15.74 1.42 4.27
C VAL A 70 -14.65 0.60 4.97
N LYS A 71 -13.72 0.05 4.19
CA LYS A 71 -12.52 -0.61 4.69
C LYS A 71 -11.29 0.14 4.23
N GLU A 72 -10.32 0.19 5.12
CA GLU A 72 -8.96 0.62 4.85
C GLU A 72 -8.03 -0.55 5.15
N ARG A 73 -7.07 -0.78 4.24
CA ARG A 73 -6.10 -1.87 4.32
C ARG A 73 -4.72 -1.34 3.97
N PHE A 74 -3.77 -1.52 4.87
CA PHE A 74 -2.37 -1.31 4.56
C PHE A 74 -1.93 -2.28 3.45
N LEU A 75 -1.22 -1.76 2.45
CA LEU A 75 -0.73 -2.52 1.32
C LEU A 75 0.77 -2.79 1.43
N CYS A 76 1.56 -1.73 1.59
CA CYS A 76 3.01 -1.78 1.76
C CYS A 76 3.55 -0.40 2.19
N VAL A 77 4.82 -0.38 2.59
CA VAL A 77 5.65 0.83 2.65
C VAL A 77 6.62 0.75 1.49
N GLU A 78 6.84 1.87 0.82
CA GLU A 78 7.90 2.03 -0.20
C GLU A 78 8.81 3.19 0.20
N ASP A 79 10.11 3.01 0.00
CA ASP A 79 11.10 4.05 0.24
C ASP A 79 11.04 5.10 -0.89
N MET A 80 11.01 6.39 -0.53
CA MET A 80 11.09 7.49 -1.49
C MET A 80 12.42 8.23 -1.37
N GLU A 81 13.27 8.07 -2.39
CA GLU A 81 14.37 9.00 -2.62
C GLU A 81 13.79 10.36 -3.06
N LYS A 82 13.78 11.34 -2.14
CA LYS A 82 13.54 12.78 -2.32
C LYS A 82 12.37 13.16 -3.26
N LYS A 83 11.22 13.46 -2.66
CA LYS A 83 9.94 13.98 -3.20
C LYS A 83 10.02 14.84 -4.48
N LYS A 84 9.88 14.22 -5.65
CA LYS A 84 9.22 14.81 -6.82
C LYS A 84 7.84 14.16 -6.97
N GLY A 85 6.78 14.93 -7.28
CA GLY A 85 5.41 14.39 -7.43
C GLY A 85 5.30 13.23 -8.44
N ALA A 86 6.12 13.26 -9.49
CA ALA A 86 6.25 12.16 -10.46
C ALA A 86 6.67 10.82 -9.81
N ASN A 87 7.44 10.85 -8.72
CA ASN A 87 7.88 9.63 -8.04
C ASN A 87 6.71 8.92 -7.35
N ILE A 88 5.74 9.67 -6.82
CA ILE A 88 4.59 9.07 -6.12
C ILE A 88 3.67 8.36 -7.10
N ALA A 89 3.34 9.01 -8.23
CA ALA A 89 2.55 8.38 -9.29
C ALA A 89 3.23 7.12 -9.83
N TYR A 90 4.56 7.16 -10.04
CA TYR A 90 5.34 6.00 -10.45
C TYR A 90 5.27 4.86 -9.42
N ILE A 91 5.45 5.16 -8.13
CA ILE A 91 5.35 4.19 -7.04
C ILE A 91 3.97 3.55 -6.99
N ILE A 92 2.90 4.35 -7.07
CA ILE A 92 1.53 3.84 -7.09
C ILE A 92 1.33 2.89 -8.28
N CYS A 93 1.70 3.31 -9.49
CA CYS A 93 1.58 2.46 -10.68
C CYS A 93 2.38 1.16 -10.56
N ASN A 94 3.63 1.24 -10.08
CA ASN A 94 4.50 0.09 -9.90
C ASN A 94 3.94 -0.89 -8.85
N VAL A 95 3.50 -0.38 -7.70
CA VAL A 95 2.92 -1.19 -6.63
C VAL A 95 1.64 -1.87 -7.10
N LEU A 96 0.72 -1.14 -7.73
CA LEU A 96 -0.52 -1.72 -8.26
C LEU A 96 -0.24 -2.80 -9.30
N ALA A 97 0.76 -2.60 -10.17
CA ALA A 97 1.20 -3.62 -11.11
C ALA A 97 1.78 -4.86 -10.41
N LYS A 98 2.67 -4.68 -9.42
CA LYS A 98 3.26 -5.78 -8.62
C LYS A 98 2.19 -6.64 -7.97
N VAL A 99 1.14 -6.02 -7.42
CA VAL A 99 0.05 -6.74 -6.72
C VAL A 99 -1.13 -7.10 -7.64
N ASN A 100 -1.00 -6.86 -8.94
CA ASN A 100 -2.01 -7.14 -9.96
C ASN A 100 -3.39 -6.53 -9.65
N LEU A 101 -3.39 -5.24 -9.27
CA LEU A 101 -4.57 -4.40 -9.17
C LEU A 101 -4.67 -3.50 -10.39
N ASP A 102 -5.86 -3.46 -10.98
CA ASP A 102 -6.12 -2.70 -12.21
C ASP A 102 -6.21 -1.19 -11.91
N LEU A 103 -5.30 -0.42 -12.51
CA LEU A 103 -5.28 1.03 -12.40
C LEU A 103 -6.59 1.66 -12.89
N GLN A 104 -7.31 1.06 -13.85
CA GLN A 104 -8.59 1.56 -14.34
C GLN A 104 -9.71 1.50 -13.29
N LYS A 105 -9.51 0.71 -12.23
CA LYS A 105 -10.43 0.58 -11.10
C LYS A 105 -10.12 1.55 -9.95
N LEU A 106 -8.98 2.24 -10.00
CA LEU A 106 -8.63 3.30 -9.06
C LEU A 106 -9.53 4.52 -9.29
N ARG A 107 -10.23 4.97 -8.25
CA ARG A 107 -11.22 6.07 -8.32
C ARG A 107 -10.81 7.34 -7.58
N GLY A 108 -9.69 7.31 -6.88
CA GLY A 108 -9.21 8.46 -6.12
C GLY A 108 -7.85 8.22 -5.50
N GLN A 109 -7.13 9.31 -5.26
CA GLN A 109 -5.81 9.33 -4.64
C GLN A 109 -5.83 10.38 -3.53
N GLY A 110 -5.51 9.97 -2.30
CA GLY A 110 -5.36 10.85 -1.14
C GLY A 110 -3.89 10.94 -0.72
N TYR A 111 -3.42 12.14 -0.42
CA TYR A 111 -2.02 12.39 -0.04
C TYR A 111 -2.00 13.12 1.31
N GLU A 112 -1.59 12.42 2.36
CA GLU A 112 -1.45 12.98 3.71
C GLU A 112 0.03 13.32 3.97
N ASN A 113 0.28 14.47 4.63
CA ASN A 113 1.64 15.00 4.93
C ASN A 113 2.59 15.19 3.73
N CYS A 114 2.06 15.21 2.50
CA CYS A 114 2.83 15.50 1.30
C CYS A 114 2.93 17.02 1.09
N PHE A 115 3.80 17.70 1.84
CA PHE A 115 4.05 19.15 1.71
C PHE A 115 4.40 19.63 0.28
N ASN A 116 4.75 18.72 -0.64
CA ASN A 116 5.17 19.04 -2.01
C ASN A 116 4.11 18.78 -3.10
N THR A 117 2.86 18.37 -2.77
CA THR A 117 1.83 18.13 -3.80
C THR A 117 0.99 19.36 -4.14
N ALA A 118 1.17 20.49 -3.44
CA ALA A 118 0.53 21.77 -3.75
C ALA A 118 1.54 22.76 -4.38
N GLY A 119 1.82 22.57 -5.67
CA GLY A 119 2.23 23.57 -6.65
C GLY A 119 3.22 24.68 -6.26
N VAL A 120 4.48 24.51 -6.69
CA VAL A 120 5.23 25.59 -7.38
C VAL A 120 5.82 25.10 -8.72
N ASN A 121 6.04 23.80 -8.93
CA ASN A 121 6.40 23.25 -10.25
C ASN A 121 5.77 21.85 -10.43
N ASN A 122 4.75 21.77 -11.29
CA ASN A 122 4.14 20.53 -11.82
C ASN A 122 3.50 19.60 -10.77
N GLY A 123 2.25 19.90 -10.42
CA GLY A 123 1.36 18.92 -9.78
C GLY A 123 1.04 17.73 -10.69
N ALA A 124 0.53 16.65 -10.08
CA ALA A 124 0.24 15.36 -10.73
C ALA A 124 -0.76 15.47 -11.90
#